data_AF-A0A7K9IC35-F1
#
_entry.id   AF-A0A7K9IC35-F1
#
_cell.length_a   1.000
_cell.length_b   1.000
_cell.length_c   1.000
_cell.angle_alpha   90.00
_cell.angle_beta   90.00
_cell.angle_gamma   90.00
#
_symmetry.space_group_name_H-M   'P 1'
#
loop_
_entity.id
_entity.type
_entity.pdbx_description
1 polymer ?
#
loop_
_entity_poly.entity_id
_entity_poly.type
_entity_poly.pdbx_seq_one_letter_code
_entity_poly.pdbx_strand_id
1 'polypeptide(L)'
;KRNGMIGNIYSMGLALQALETSSEFYAPRKWDRAQAFSVVCNHSYKQPMAIAQVLPALVGKSYLNAGRCPPCLPLSPSTAPITVQFSITNTLKNYFHYSTSVCVPDNSRLLRVMKVASKEKPDIFCFQTEQTSWGTYVTSIHGLAASTEDRTYWQFLSAGDALEQGVGTYKPHAGEHIQAVFSTY
;
A
#
# COMPACT_ATOMS: atom_id res chain seq x y z
N LYS A 1 6.98 11.79 -15.95
CA LYS A 1 7.63 12.80 -15.07
C LYS A 1 9.06 13.04 -15.56
N ARG A 2 9.73 14.17 -15.22
CA ARG A 2 11.13 14.44 -15.67
C ARG A 2 12.17 13.47 -15.08
N ASN A 3 11.79 12.70 -14.05
CA ASN A 3 12.64 11.73 -13.36
C ASN A 3 12.50 10.29 -13.88
N GLY A 4 11.95 10.08 -15.07
CA GLY A 4 11.81 8.73 -15.65
C GLY A 4 10.62 7.90 -15.11
N MET A 5 9.89 8.38 -14.10
CA MET A 5 8.69 7.69 -13.60
C MET A 5 7.44 7.91 -14.47
N ILE A 6 6.72 6.81 -14.68
CA ILE A 6 5.38 6.71 -15.28
C ILE A 6 4.44 6.18 -14.19
N GLY A 7 3.57 7.06 -13.68
CA GLY A 7 2.79 6.81 -12.47
C GLY A 7 3.62 6.97 -11.19
N ASN A 8 3.72 5.91 -10.38
CA ASN A 8 4.52 5.80 -9.15
C ASN A 8 5.46 4.58 -9.20
N ILE A 9 6.19 4.34 -8.11
CA ILE A 9 7.22 3.29 -8.04
C ILE A 9 6.66 1.87 -8.13
N TYR A 10 5.38 1.68 -7.78
CA TYR A 10 4.68 0.39 -7.82
C TYR A 10 4.03 0.11 -9.18
N SER A 11 3.61 1.14 -9.91
CA SER A 11 3.14 0.99 -11.30
C SER A 11 4.28 0.84 -12.31
N MET A 12 5.51 1.19 -11.91
CA MET A 12 6.65 1.30 -12.81
C MET A 12 7.06 -0.03 -13.45
N GLY A 13 6.96 -1.14 -12.71
CA GLY A 13 7.26 -2.48 -13.22
C GLY A 13 6.34 -2.90 -14.37
N LEU A 14 5.05 -2.58 -14.29
CA LEU A 14 4.09 -2.86 -15.35
C LEU A 14 4.29 -1.93 -16.56
N ALA A 15 4.59 -0.65 -16.30
CA ALA A 15 4.88 0.32 -17.36
C ALA A 15 6.13 -0.06 -18.16
N LEU A 16 7.18 -0.57 -17.50
CA LEU A 16 8.39 -1.09 -18.16
C LEU A 16 8.04 -2.26 -19.09
N GLN A 17 7.29 -3.25 -18.60
CA GLN A 17 6.88 -4.41 -19.40
C GLN A 17 6.06 -3.99 -20.62
N ALA A 18 5.06 -3.13 -20.43
CA ALA A 18 4.19 -2.67 -21.51
C ALA A 18 4.98 -1.94 -22.60
N LEU A 19 5.87 -1.00 -22.24
CA LEU A 19 6.65 -0.22 -23.19
C LEU A 19 7.73 -1.04 -23.90
N GLU A 20 8.34 -2.02 -23.23
CA GLU A 20 9.26 -2.96 -23.88
C GLU A 20 8.56 -3.81 -24.94
N THR A 21 7.28 -4.14 -24.75
CA THR A 21 6.49 -4.94 -25.69
C THR A 21 5.78 -4.12 -26.78
N SER A 22 5.80 -2.79 -26.70
CA SER A 22 5.03 -1.89 -27.59
C SER A 22 5.91 -0.83 -28.28
N SER A 23 7.18 -1.18 -28.56
CA SER A 23 8.19 -0.27 -29.11
C SER A 23 7.82 0.44 -30.41
N GLU A 24 6.90 -0.14 -31.18
CA GLU A 24 6.40 0.39 -32.45
C GLU A 24 5.43 1.58 -32.31
N PHE A 25 4.82 1.79 -31.12
CA PHE A 25 3.69 2.71 -30.96
C PHE A 25 4.00 4.07 -30.33
N TYR A 26 5.23 4.33 -29.87
CA TYR A 26 5.58 5.59 -29.19
C TYR A 26 6.60 6.47 -29.93
N ALA A 27 6.97 6.14 -31.17
CA ALA A 27 7.69 7.07 -32.05
C ALA A 27 6.79 8.28 -32.38
N PRO A 28 7.32 9.52 -32.44
CA PRO A 28 8.74 9.93 -32.40
C PRO A 28 9.28 10.21 -30.99
N ARG A 29 8.48 10.04 -29.93
CA ARG A 29 8.87 10.39 -28.56
C ARG A 29 9.73 9.28 -27.96
N LYS A 30 11.06 9.46 -28.00
CA LYS A 30 12.01 8.51 -27.40
C LYS A 30 11.79 8.42 -25.89
N TRP A 31 11.49 7.23 -25.41
CA TRP A 31 11.46 6.90 -23.99
C TRP A 31 12.85 6.45 -23.54
N ASP A 32 13.36 7.06 -22.46
CA ASP A 32 14.63 6.67 -21.86
C ASP A 32 14.44 5.47 -20.93
N ARG A 33 14.63 4.27 -21.50
CA ARG A 33 14.55 3.00 -20.78
C ARG A 33 15.57 2.93 -19.64
N ALA A 34 16.78 3.43 -19.84
CA ALA A 34 17.86 3.34 -18.85
C ALA A 34 17.52 4.19 -17.61
N GLN A 35 16.98 5.39 -17.83
CA GLN A 35 16.50 6.25 -16.76
C GLN A 35 15.34 5.60 -15.98
N ALA A 36 14.35 5.03 -16.67
CA ALA A 36 13.22 4.36 -16.04
C ALA A 36 13.62 3.11 -15.24
N PHE A 37 14.57 2.33 -15.77
CA PHE A 37 15.10 1.13 -15.11
C PHE A 37 15.90 1.49 -13.85
N SER A 38 16.71 2.55 -13.91
CA SER A 38 17.51 3.03 -12.76
C SER A 38 16.64 3.43 -11.56
N VAL A 39 15.50 4.09 -11.81
CA VAL A 39 14.55 4.45 -10.73
C VAL A 39 14.05 3.21 -9.98
N VAL A 40 13.80 2.15 -10.73
CA VAL A 40 13.25 0.90 -10.22
C VAL A 40 14.32 0.09 -9.49
N CYS A 41 15.52 -0.07 -10.06
CA CYS A 41 16.63 -0.78 -9.42
C CYS A 41 17.07 -0.16 -8.09
N ASN A 42 17.00 1.17 -7.98
CA ASN A 42 17.46 1.88 -6.79
C ASN A 42 16.41 1.94 -5.66
N HIS A 43 15.23 1.35 -5.86
CA HIS A 43 14.18 1.34 -4.84
C HIS A 43 14.17 0.03 -4.04
N SER A 44 14.11 0.15 -2.72
CA SER A 44 14.03 -1.00 -1.82
C SER A 44 12.58 -1.49 -1.66
N TYR A 45 12.17 -2.44 -2.50
CA TYR A 45 10.85 -3.06 -2.41
C TYR A 45 10.73 -4.02 -1.20
N LYS A 46 9.76 -3.75 -0.32
CA LYS A 46 9.48 -4.61 0.86
C LYS A 46 8.20 -5.45 0.70
N GLN A 47 7.33 -5.10 -0.26
CA GLN A 47 6.05 -5.79 -0.47
C GLN A 47 6.17 -6.89 -1.53
N PRO A 48 5.73 -8.14 -1.26
CA PRO A 48 5.82 -9.25 -2.21
C PRO A 48 5.13 -8.96 -3.55
N MET A 49 3.99 -8.28 -3.55
CA MET A 49 3.28 -7.94 -4.79
C MET A 49 4.02 -6.85 -5.59
N ALA A 50 4.58 -5.84 -4.92
CA ALA A 50 5.43 -4.84 -5.58
C ALA A 50 6.65 -5.50 -6.22
N ILE A 51 7.27 -6.44 -5.51
CA ILE A 51 8.35 -7.28 -6.04
C ILE A 51 7.84 -8.09 -7.23
N ALA A 52 6.69 -8.77 -7.13
CA ALA A 52 6.14 -9.59 -8.21
C ALA A 52 5.83 -8.78 -9.48
N GLN A 53 5.38 -7.52 -9.34
CA GLN A 53 5.07 -6.65 -10.49
C GLN A 53 6.31 -6.08 -11.17
N VAL A 54 7.41 -5.95 -10.44
CA VAL A 54 8.64 -5.31 -10.92
C VAL A 54 9.72 -6.31 -11.32
N LEU A 55 9.76 -7.46 -10.65
CA LEU A 55 10.76 -8.50 -10.84
C LEU A 55 10.85 -8.98 -12.29
N PRO A 56 9.75 -9.23 -13.04
CA PRO A 56 9.85 -9.61 -14.44
C PRO A 56 10.66 -8.59 -15.25
N ALA A 57 10.32 -7.29 -15.12
CA ALA A 57 11.05 -6.23 -15.83
C ALA A 57 12.53 -6.19 -15.43
N LEU A 58 12.84 -6.34 -14.13
CA LEU A 58 14.21 -6.34 -13.62
C LEU A 58 15.06 -7.50 -14.18
N VAL A 59 14.46 -8.65 -14.43
CA VAL A 59 15.15 -9.81 -15.02
C VAL A 59 15.02 -9.88 -16.55
N GLY A 60 14.56 -8.78 -17.19
CA GLY A 60 14.38 -8.71 -18.64
C GLY A 60 13.33 -9.68 -19.18
N LYS A 61 12.28 -9.96 -18.38
CA LYS A 61 11.16 -10.82 -18.72
C LYS A 61 9.86 -10.02 -18.68
N SER A 62 8.88 -10.49 -19.43
CA SER A 62 7.49 -10.07 -19.26
C SER A 62 6.64 -11.26 -18.83
N TYR A 63 5.38 -11.01 -18.45
CA TYR A 63 4.41 -12.08 -18.18
C TYR A 63 4.26 -13.09 -19.34
N LEU A 64 4.67 -12.75 -20.56
CA LEU A 64 4.69 -13.67 -21.72
C LEU A 64 5.71 -14.81 -21.55
N ASN A 65 6.62 -14.72 -20.58
CA ASN A 65 7.69 -15.69 -20.34
C ASN A 65 7.41 -16.63 -19.15
N ALA A 66 6.20 -16.64 -18.60
CA ALA A 66 5.88 -17.43 -17.40
C ALA A 66 5.75 -18.94 -17.71
N GLY A 67 6.55 -19.80 -17.05
CA GLY A 67 6.48 -21.25 -17.27
C GLY A 67 7.21 -22.19 -16.29
N ARG A 68 7.98 -21.72 -15.29
CA ARG A 68 8.66 -22.62 -14.32
C ARG A 68 8.80 -22.00 -12.92
N CYS A 69 8.68 -22.82 -11.87
CA CYS A 69 8.58 -22.41 -10.47
C CYS A 69 9.58 -23.18 -9.57
N PRO A 70 10.38 -22.51 -8.72
CA PRO A 70 11.08 -23.11 -7.58
C PRO A 70 10.44 -22.73 -6.21
N PRO A 71 10.64 -23.50 -5.12
CA PRO A 71 10.00 -23.25 -3.82
C PRO A 71 10.80 -22.32 -2.88
N CYS A 72 10.09 -21.62 -1.99
CA CYS A 72 10.61 -20.61 -1.03
C CYS A 72 10.70 -21.09 0.43
N LEU A 73 11.58 -20.45 1.23
CA LEU A 73 11.85 -20.68 2.67
C LEU A 73 11.47 -19.47 3.56
N PRO A 74 11.29 -19.61 4.91
CA PRO A 74 10.84 -18.52 5.79
C PRO A 74 11.94 -17.88 6.67
N LEU A 75 11.72 -16.65 7.16
CA LEU A 75 12.50 -16.03 8.26
C LEU A 75 11.71 -14.97 9.07
N SER A 76 12.01 -14.83 10.36
CA SER A 76 11.50 -13.80 11.30
C SER A 76 12.65 -13.25 12.18
N PRO A 77 12.52 -12.00 12.70
CA PRO A 77 12.95 -11.74 14.09
C PRO A 77 12.06 -10.74 14.88
N SER A 78 12.34 -10.64 16.19
CA SER A 78 11.66 -9.86 17.24
C SER A 78 12.35 -8.50 17.51
N THR A 79 11.57 -7.45 17.80
CA THR A 79 12.06 -6.07 18.03
C THR A 79 11.23 -5.33 19.12
N ALA A 80 11.84 -4.33 19.78
CA ALA A 80 11.26 -3.47 20.83
C ALA A 80 9.93 -2.79 20.39
N PRO A 81 9.01 -2.44 21.31
CA PRO A 81 7.74 -1.83 20.92
C PRO A 81 7.87 -0.36 20.49
N ILE A 82 7.03 0.04 19.55
CA ILE A 82 6.82 1.41 19.07
C ILE A 82 5.43 1.92 19.46
N THR A 83 5.30 3.23 19.60
CA THR A 83 4.00 3.91 19.77
C THR A 83 3.63 4.63 18.49
N VAL A 84 2.41 4.44 18.01
CA VAL A 84 1.85 5.03 16.79
C VAL A 84 0.60 5.81 17.16
N GLN A 85 0.41 7.01 16.61
CA GLN A 85 -0.85 7.73 16.72
C GLN A 85 -1.80 7.24 15.63
N PHE A 86 -3.00 6.80 15.99
CA PHE A 86 -4.01 6.34 15.05
C PHE A 86 -5.30 7.14 15.23
N SER A 87 -5.76 7.77 14.15
CA SER A 87 -7.01 8.53 14.16
C SER A 87 -7.95 8.11 13.05
N ILE A 88 -9.24 8.17 13.32
CA ILE A 88 -10.31 7.94 12.37
C ILE A 88 -11.10 9.25 12.19
N THR A 89 -11.42 9.60 10.95
CA THR A 89 -12.12 10.85 10.63
C THR A 89 -13.15 10.62 9.55
N ASN A 90 -14.31 11.23 9.69
CA ASN A 90 -15.29 11.37 8.64
C ASN A 90 -15.72 12.84 8.53
N THR A 91 -15.57 13.42 7.35
CA THR A 91 -15.97 14.79 7.04
C THR A 91 -17.11 14.87 6.02
N LEU A 92 -17.55 13.74 5.44
CA LEU A 92 -18.54 13.73 4.36
C LEU A 92 -19.96 13.95 4.89
N LYS A 93 -20.38 13.17 5.89
CA LYS A 93 -21.68 13.26 6.56
C LYS A 93 -21.56 12.79 8.00
N ASN A 94 -22.25 13.43 8.95
CA ASN A 94 -22.15 13.11 10.38
C ASN A 94 -20.69 13.12 10.87
N TYR A 95 -20.14 14.33 10.99
CA TYR A 95 -18.75 14.53 11.35
C TYR A 95 -18.36 13.77 12.61
N PHE A 96 -17.25 13.05 12.56
CA PHE A 96 -16.59 12.53 13.74
C PHE A 96 -15.07 12.52 13.54
N HIS A 97 -14.36 12.65 14.65
CA HIS A 97 -12.92 12.51 14.72
C HIS A 97 -12.53 11.90 16.06
N TYR A 98 -11.82 10.78 16.00
CA TYR A 98 -11.30 10.11 17.20
C TYR A 98 -9.83 9.77 17.00
N SER A 99 -9.05 9.88 18.07
CA SER A 99 -7.62 9.60 18.06
C SER A 99 -7.21 8.77 19.27
N THR A 100 -6.21 7.92 19.10
CA THR A 100 -5.63 7.12 20.18
C THR A 100 -4.16 6.81 19.90
N SER A 101 -3.37 6.69 20.96
CA SER A 101 -2.00 6.19 20.87
C SER A 101 -2.01 4.68 21.04
N VAL A 102 -1.32 3.95 20.16
CA VAL A 102 -1.30 2.49 20.15
C VAL A 102 0.14 2.01 20.27
N CYS A 103 0.38 1.13 21.25
CA CYS A 103 1.67 0.48 21.43
C CYS A 103 1.67 -0.90 20.74
N VAL A 104 2.62 -1.13 19.83
CA VAL A 104 2.79 -2.41 19.12
C VAL A 104 4.27 -2.78 19.05
N PRO A 105 4.64 -4.07 18.95
CA PRO A 105 6.02 -4.44 18.62
C PRO A 105 6.49 -3.72 17.36
N ASP A 106 7.74 -3.27 17.31
CA ASP A 106 8.32 -2.72 16.09
C ASP A 106 8.18 -3.71 14.93
N ASN A 107 8.18 -3.19 13.70
CA ASN A 107 7.99 -3.96 12.48
C ASN A 107 6.58 -4.57 12.34
N SER A 108 5.65 -4.23 13.25
CA SER A 108 4.22 -4.56 13.13
C SER A 108 3.58 -3.89 11.93
N ARG A 109 2.59 -4.56 11.36
CA ARG A 109 1.76 -4.01 10.28
C ARG A 109 0.69 -3.07 10.84
N LEU A 110 0.21 -2.12 10.05
CA LEU A 110 -0.88 -1.22 10.40
C LEU A 110 -2.15 -1.98 10.82
N LEU A 111 -2.43 -3.14 10.21
CA LEU A 111 -3.52 -4.01 10.64
C LEU A 111 -3.41 -4.43 12.12
N ARG A 112 -2.19 -4.60 12.66
CA ARG A 112 -2.00 -4.89 14.09
C ARG A 112 -2.32 -3.68 14.95
N VAL A 113 -1.93 -2.47 14.52
CA VAL A 113 -2.28 -1.21 15.19
C VAL A 113 -3.81 -1.07 15.27
N MET A 114 -4.52 -1.30 14.17
CA MET A 114 -5.99 -1.26 14.14
C MET A 114 -6.61 -2.30 15.09
N LYS A 115 -6.09 -3.54 15.11
CA LYS A 115 -6.56 -4.59 16.04
C LYS A 115 -6.38 -4.22 17.51
N VAL A 116 -5.27 -3.58 17.87
CA VAL A 116 -5.01 -3.14 19.25
C VAL A 116 -5.93 -1.97 19.62
N ALA A 117 -6.06 -0.95 18.76
CA ALA A 117 -7.00 0.15 18.97
C ALA A 117 -8.45 -0.33 19.14
N SER A 118 -8.86 -1.28 18.29
CA SER A 118 -10.17 -1.92 18.36
C SER A 118 -10.39 -2.71 19.66
N LYS A 119 -9.35 -3.37 20.18
CA LYS A 119 -9.44 -4.09 21.46
C LYS A 119 -9.57 -3.13 22.65
N GLU A 120 -8.88 -2.00 22.63
CA GLU A 120 -8.90 -1.02 23.72
C GLU A 120 -10.19 -0.21 23.76
N LYS A 121 -10.71 0.16 22.59
CA LYS A 121 -11.89 1.02 22.42
C LYS A 121 -12.78 0.45 21.32
N PRO A 122 -13.47 -0.67 21.56
CA PRO A 122 -14.24 -1.40 20.55
C PRO A 122 -15.37 -0.58 19.95
N ASP A 123 -16.03 0.26 20.74
CA ASP A 123 -17.14 1.09 20.26
C ASP A 123 -16.69 2.15 19.25
N ILE A 124 -15.43 2.58 19.31
CA ILE A 124 -14.88 3.65 18.47
C ILE A 124 -14.09 3.06 17.29
N PHE A 125 -13.17 2.14 17.56
CA PHE A 125 -12.23 1.61 16.56
C PHE A 125 -12.58 0.21 16.08
N CYS A 126 -13.84 -0.24 16.22
CA CYS A 126 -14.31 -1.43 15.49
C CYS A 126 -14.14 -1.23 13.99
N PHE A 127 -13.77 -2.31 13.30
CA PHE A 127 -13.61 -2.28 11.85
C PHE A 127 -13.91 -3.65 11.26
N GLN A 128 -14.24 -3.66 9.97
CA GLN A 128 -14.46 -4.87 9.18
C GLN A 128 -13.48 -4.89 8.01
N THR A 129 -13.14 -6.10 7.58
CA THR A 129 -12.20 -6.32 6.48
C THR A 129 -12.66 -7.41 5.56
N GLU A 130 -12.23 -7.33 4.31
CA GLU A 130 -12.38 -8.37 3.31
C GLU A 130 -11.02 -8.77 2.75
N GLN A 131 -10.86 -10.04 2.38
CA GLN A 131 -9.65 -10.52 1.74
C GLN A 131 -9.76 -10.34 0.23
N THR A 132 -8.80 -9.63 -0.36
CA THR A 132 -8.70 -9.43 -1.81
C THR A 132 -7.39 -10.01 -2.34
N SER A 133 -7.23 -10.04 -3.67
CA SER A 133 -5.96 -10.40 -4.31
C SER A 133 -4.80 -9.47 -3.93
N TRP A 134 -5.08 -8.26 -3.46
CA TRP A 134 -4.08 -7.29 -2.99
C TRP A 134 -3.83 -7.34 -1.48
N GLY A 135 -4.53 -8.21 -0.77
CA GLY A 135 -4.44 -8.36 0.67
C GLY A 135 -5.71 -7.92 1.40
N THR A 136 -5.57 -7.66 2.69
CA THR A 136 -6.67 -7.25 3.57
C THR A 136 -7.12 -5.84 3.24
N TYR A 137 -8.34 -5.71 2.74
CA TYR A 137 -9.02 -4.44 2.46
C TYR A 137 -9.94 -4.08 3.62
N VAL A 138 -10.00 -2.80 4.01
CA VAL A 138 -10.83 -2.33 5.11
C VAL A 138 -12.16 -1.83 4.54
N THR A 139 -13.24 -2.50 4.89
CA THR A 139 -14.57 -2.23 4.35
C THR A 139 -15.39 -1.29 5.25
N SER A 140 -15.12 -1.27 6.55
CA SER A 140 -15.85 -0.43 7.51
C SER A 140 -14.99 -0.08 8.71
N ILE A 141 -15.17 1.12 9.27
CA ILE A 141 -14.59 1.56 10.55
C ILE A 141 -15.67 2.34 11.32
N HIS A 142 -15.77 2.13 12.63
CA HIS A 142 -16.78 2.75 13.49
C HIS A 142 -18.22 2.57 12.97
N GLY A 143 -18.51 1.36 12.45
CA GLY A 143 -19.80 1.02 11.85
C GLY A 143 -20.11 1.69 10.50
N LEU A 144 -19.25 2.58 9.99
CA LEU A 144 -19.43 3.24 8.70
C LEU A 144 -18.73 2.48 7.57
N ALA A 145 -19.53 1.85 6.73
CA ALA A 145 -19.06 1.04 5.60
C ALA A 145 -18.78 1.88 4.34
N ALA A 146 -17.77 1.46 3.60
CA ALA A 146 -17.51 1.90 2.23
C ALA A 146 -18.61 1.40 1.29
N SER A 147 -18.91 2.16 0.25
CA SER A 147 -19.97 1.86 -0.72
C SER A 147 -19.48 2.13 -2.14
N THR A 148 -19.57 1.11 -3.01
CA THR A 148 -19.23 1.24 -4.43
C THR A 148 -20.23 2.13 -5.16
N GLU A 149 -21.50 2.09 -4.77
CA GLU A 149 -22.57 2.92 -5.35
C GLU A 149 -22.37 4.40 -5.01
N ASP A 150 -22.04 4.69 -3.74
CA ASP A 150 -21.76 6.06 -3.28
C ASP A 150 -20.33 6.50 -3.57
N ARG A 151 -19.52 5.63 -4.18
CA ARG A 151 -18.08 5.83 -4.44
C ARG A 151 -17.30 6.27 -3.21
N THR A 152 -17.60 5.67 -2.05
CA THR A 152 -16.97 5.97 -0.76
C THR A 152 -16.04 4.86 -0.31
N TYR A 153 -14.96 5.22 0.39
CA TYR A 153 -13.96 4.29 0.89
C TYR A 153 -13.18 4.85 2.08
N TRP A 154 -12.44 3.99 2.77
CA TRP A 154 -11.52 4.38 3.84
C TRP A 154 -10.12 4.60 3.27
N GLN A 155 -9.70 5.86 3.21
CA GLN A 155 -8.36 6.25 2.78
C GLN A 155 -7.42 6.29 3.98
N PHE A 156 -6.24 5.70 3.86
CA PHE A 156 -5.22 5.78 4.91
C PHE A 156 -4.14 6.77 4.52
N LEU A 157 -3.74 7.62 5.46
CA LEU A 157 -2.74 8.67 5.27
C LEU A 157 -1.69 8.66 6.39
N SER A 158 -0.50 9.16 6.07
CA SER A 158 0.53 9.55 7.04
C SER A 158 1.00 10.95 6.69
N ALA A 159 0.99 11.86 7.67
CA ALA A 159 1.34 13.27 7.47
C ALA A 159 0.59 13.98 6.30
N GLY A 160 -0.64 13.56 6.02
CA GLY A 160 -1.46 14.08 4.92
C GLY A 160 -1.24 13.41 3.56
N ASP A 161 -0.21 12.57 3.42
CA ASP A 161 0.05 11.80 2.21
C ASP A 161 -0.65 10.44 2.27
N ALA A 162 -1.32 10.06 1.17
CA ALA A 162 -1.98 8.76 1.07
C ALA A 162 -0.95 7.62 1.13
N LEU A 163 -1.24 6.60 1.95
CA LEU A 163 -0.38 5.43 2.03
C LEU A 163 -0.39 4.66 0.71
N GLU A 164 0.80 4.31 0.23
CA GLU A 164 0.97 3.53 -0.99
C GLU A 164 0.81 2.01 -0.76
N GLN A 165 0.56 1.60 0.49
CA GLN A 165 0.50 0.21 0.92
C GLN A 165 -0.77 -0.05 1.73
N GLY A 166 -1.39 -1.22 1.53
CA GLY A 166 -2.54 -1.64 2.34
C GLY A 166 -2.19 -1.93 3.81
N VAL A 167 -3.20 -1.93 4.67
CA VAL A 167 -3.05 -2.12 6.13
C VAL A 167 -2.37 -3.43 6.51
N GLY A 168 -2.50 -4.47 5.68
CA GLY A 168 -1.86 -5.77 5.87
C GLY A 168 -0.36 -5.80 5.56
N THR A 169 0.21 -4.72 5.04
CA THR A 169 1.61 -4.69 4.61
C THR A 169 2.36 -3.46 5.08
N TYR A 170 1.69 -2.31 5.15
CA TYR A 170 2.29 -1.08 5.64
C TYR A 170 2.79 -1.24 7.09
N LYS A 171 4.00 -0.76 7.36
CA LYS A 171 4.65 -0.82 8.66
C LYS A 171 4.86 0.61 9.17
N PRO A 172 4.05 1.05 10.15
CA PRO A 172 4.25 2.35 10.77
C PRO A 172 5.57 2.41 11.53
N HIS A 173 6.09 3.63 11.69
CA HIS A 173 7.30 3.92 12.46
C HIS A 173 6.94 4.55 13.82
N ALA A 174 7.91 4.62 14.73
CA ALA A 174 7.70 5.22 16.04
C ALA A 174 7.28 6.70 15.93
N GLY A 175 6.22 7.08 16.62
CA GLY A 175 5.67 8.44 16.63
C GLY A 175 4.85 8.80 15.39
N GLU A 176 4.75 7.91 14.41
CA GLU A 176 4.01 8.18 13.18
C GLU A 176 2.52 8.38 13.45
N HIS A 177 1.90 9.35 12.75
CA HIS A 177 0.47 9.60 12.83
C HIS A 177 -0.23 9.08 11.59
N ILE A 178 -0.92 7.95 11.78
CA ILE A 178 -1.75 7.32 10.75
C ILE A 178 -3.18 7.79 10.89
N GLN A 179 -3.74 8.25 9.78
CA GLN A 179 -5.10 8.74 9.69
C GLN A 179 -5.90 7.83 8.75
N ALA A 180 -7.02 7.30 9.21
CA ALA A 180 -8.03 6.68 8.36
C ALA A 180 -9.16 7.69 8.14
N VAL A 181 -9.31 8.17 6.91
CA VAL A 181 -10.26 9.22 6.54
C VAL A 181 -11.29 8.65 5.58
N PHE A 182 -12.57 8.76 5.94
CA PHE A 182 -13.66 8.38 5.06
C PHE A 182 -13.77 9.37 3.90
N SER A 183 -13.63 8.87 2.68
CA SER A 183 -13.37 9.67 1.47
C SER A 183 -14.16 9.14 0.27
N THR A 184 -14.15 9.90 -0.84
CA THR A 184 -14.77 9.52 -2.11
C THR A 184 -13.73 9.40 -3.24
N TYR A 185 -14.01 8.58 -4.26
CA TYR A 185 -13.19 8.45 -5.48
C TYR A 185 -13.99 8.72 -6.75
#